data_AF-A0A8T3S5F7-F1
#
_entry.id   AF-A0A8T3S5F7-F1
#
_cell.length_a   1.000
_cell.length_b   1.000
_cell.length_c   1.000
_cell.angle_alpha   90.00
_cell.angle_beta   90.00
_cell.angle_gamma   90.00
#
_symmetry.space_group_name_H-M   'P 1'
#
loop_
_entity.id
_entity.type
_entity.pdbx_description
1 polymer ?
#
loop_
_entity_poly.entity_id
_entity_poly.type
_entity_poly.pdbx_seq_one_letter_code
_entity_poly.pdbx_strand_id
1 'polypeptide(L)'
;MASNGSAPREADAPAGSAATLHSVPAHPAPAPSPTTRRRVRRGLLDWYATEHREFPWRGTDDPYAVLVSEVMLQQTQASRIAERFPRFMAHFPTLGSLASAPAADVIAEWSGLGYNRRALALQRTAVIIARDGWPSDVAGLARLPGIGPYTARAVASLAFGTPVGVVDTNVRRWLLRRFGGPDDPRRLQLISD
;
A
#
# COMPACT_ATOMS: atom_id res chain seq x y z
N MET A 1 -71.87 42.44 -24.59
CA MET A 1 -70.55 43.10 -24.74
C MET A 1 -69.47 42.05 -24.53
N ALA A 2 -68.58 41.91 -25.52
CA ALA A 2 -67.23 41.30 -25.52
C ALA A 2 -67.03 39.96 -24.76
N SER A 3 -66.82 38.83 -25.44
CA SER A 3 -65.54 38.39 -26.02
C SER A 3 -64.41 38.28 -24.99
N ASN A 4 -63.98 37.04 -24.71
CA ASN A 4 -62.58 36.63 -24.91
C ASN A 4 -62.37 35.16 -24.56
N GLY A 5 -62.24 34.34 -25.60
CA GLY A 5 -61.36 33.17 -25.54
C GLY A 5 -59.95 33.61 -25.91
N SER A 6 -58.96 33.22 -25.10
CA SER A 6 -57.57 33.03 -25.51
C SER A 6 -56.80 32.41 -24.35
N ALA A 7 -56.28 31.20 -24.58
CA ALA A 7 -55.45 30.45 -23.65
C ALA A 7 -54.07 31.12 -23.45
N PRO A 8 -53.41 30.97 -22.29
CA PRO A 8 -52.01 31.32 -22.14
C PRO A 8 -51.08 30.11 -22.30
N ARG A 9 -50.24 30.20 -23.34
CA ARG A 9 -48.79 29.91 -23.41
C ARG A 9 -48.27 28.60 -22.80
N GLU A 10 -47.95 27.65 -23.70
CA GLU A 10 -46.91 26.63 -23.51
C GLU A 10 -45.56 27.28 -23.18
N ALA A 11 -44.88 26.71 -22.19
CA ALA A 11 -43.57 27.09 -21.74
C ALA A 11 -42.50 26.61 -22.72
N ASP A 12 -41.66 27.53 -23.19
CA ASP A 12 -40.48 27.24 -23.98
C ASP A 12 -39.35 26.81 -23.02
N ALA A 13 -39.04 25.51 -23.00
CA ALA A 13 -37.88 24.97 -22.30
C ALA A 13 -36.71 24.87 -23.28
N PRO A 14 -35.50 25.40 -22.95
CA PRO A 14 -34.40 25.37 -23.88
C PRO A 14 -33.92 23.93 -24.10
N ALA A 15 -33.79 23.55 -25.37
CA ALA A 15 -33.19 22.31 -25.81
C ALA A 15 -31.75 22.19 -25.26
N GLY A 16 -31.59 21.38 -24.21
CA GLY A 16 -30.30 20.99 -23.69
C GLY A 16 -29.55 20.16 -24.73
N SER A 17 -28.44 20.71 -25.22
CA SER A 17 -27.48 20.02 -26.06
C SER A 17 -27.07 18.71 -25.40
N ALA A 18 -27.47 17.59 -26.01
CA ALA A 18 -27.06 16.26 -25.59
C ALA A 18 -25.55 16.15 -25.81
N ALA A 19 -24.78 16.38 -24.75
CA ALA A 19 -23.36 16.10 -24.74
C ALA A 19 -23.17 14.62 -25.07
N THR A 20 -22.58 14.36 -26.24
CA THR A 20 -22.19 13.03 -26.70
C THR A 20 -21.37 12.35 -25.61
N LEU A 21 -21.98 11.45 -24.86
CA LEU A 21 -21.28 10.56 -23.94
C LEU A 21 -20.33 9.70 -24.78
N HIS A 22 -19.06 10.09 -24.82
CA HIS A 22 -18.01 9.22 -25.34
C HIS A 22 -18.02 7.96 -24.48
N SER A 23 -18.57 6.88 -25.05
CA SER A 23 -18.56 5.56 -24.42
C SER A 23 -17.10 5.15 -24.25
N VAL A 24 -16.65 5.11 -23.00
CA VAL A 24 -15.33 4.59 -22.65
C VAL A 24 -15.30 3.14 -23.09
N PRO A 25 -14.35 2.69 -23.93
CA PRO A 25 -14.35 1.33 -24.42
C PRO A 25 -14.28 0.35 -23.24
N ALA A 26 -15.22 -0.58 -23.21
CA ALA A 26 -15.42 -1.58 -22.16
C ALA A 26 -14.31 -2.64 -22.05
N HIS A 27 -13.20 -2.48 -22.78
CA HIS A 27 -12.07 -3.38 -22.70
C HIS A 27 -10.97 -2.79 -21.82
N PRO A 28 -10.59 -3.48 -20.73
CA PRO A 28 -9.44 -3.04 -19.95
C PRO A 28 -8.22 -3.03 -20.86
N ALA A 29 -7.44 -1.94 -20.83
CA ALA A 29 -6.24 -1.82 -21.64
C ALA A 29 -5.38 -3.11 -21.51
N PRO A 30 -4.78 -3.63 -22.59
CA PRO A 30 -3.97 -4.84 -22.50
C PRO A 30 -2.82 -4.64 -21.49
N ALA A 31 -2.41 -5.71 -20.81
CA ALA A 31 -1.24 -5.67 -19.94
C ALA A 31 -0.01 -5.19 -20.74
N PRO A 32 0.93 -4.45 -20.12
CA PRO A 32 2.08 -3.93 -20.85
C PRO A 32 2.91 -5.06 -21.45
N SER A 33 3.38 -4.86 -22.68
CA SER A 33 4.24 -5.82 -23.38
C SER A 33 5.54 -6.07 -22.62
N PRO A 34 6.21 -7.24 -22.80
CA PRO A 34 7.48 -7.54 -22.14
C PRO A 34 8.56 -6.47 -22.36
N THR A 35 8.60 -5.87 -23.56
CA THR A 35 9.52 -4.78 -23.89
C THR A 35 9.20 -3.50 -23.12
N THR A 36 7.91 -3.16 -23.00
CA THR A 36 7.46 -2.02 -22.18
C THR A 36 7.80 -2.25 -20.71
N ARG A 37 7.52 -3.44 -20.15
CA ARG A 37 7.86 -3.79 -18.76
C ARG A 37 9.35 -3.65 -18.49
N ARG A 38 10.22 -4.19 -19.37
CA ARG A 38 11.68 -4.08 -19.24
C ARG A 38 12.18 -2.64 -19.28
N ARG A 39 11.63 -1.81 -20.17
CA ARG A 39 11.99 -0.38 -20.27
C ARG A 39 11.58 0.38 -19.01
N VAL A 40 10.35 0.15 -18.54
CA VAL A 40 9.80 0.77 -17.33
C VAL A 40 10.61 0.36 -16.09
N ARG A 41 10.88 -0.93 -15.92
CA ARG A 41 11.65 -1.45 -14.79
C ARG A 41 13.04 -0.80 -14.73
N ARG A 42 13.76 -0.76 -15.86
CA ARG A 42 15.06 -0.11 -15.94
C ARG A 42 14.99 1.37 -15.56
N GLY A 43 14.08 2.12 -16.17
CA GLY A 43 13.94 3.55 -15.85
C GLY A 43 13.58 3.82 -14.39
N LEU A 44 12.76 2.97 -13.76
CA LEU A 44 12.45 3.06 -12.32
C LEU A 44 13.66 2.75 -11.44
N LEU A 45 14.46 1.73 -11.80
CA LEU A 45 15.66 1.37 -11.05
C LEU A 45 16.75 2.42 -11.19
N ASP A 46 16.96 2.95 -12.40
CA ASP A 46 17.93 4.01 -12.68
C ASP A 46 17.57 5.29 -11.89
N TRP A 47 16.29 5.67 -11.90
CA TRP A 47 15.80 6.79 -11.09
C TRP A 47 15.93 6.52 -9.58
N TYR A 48 15.59 5.31 -9.12
CA TYR A 48 15.70 4.97 -7.70
C TYR A 48 17.16 5.03 -7.23
N ALA A 49 18.12 4.61 -8.06
CA ALA A 49 19.54 4.65 -7.72
C ALA A 49 20.04 6.05 -7.37
N THR A 50 19.48 7.11 -7.98
CA THR A 50 19.93 8.50 -7.77
C THR A 50 19.00 9.32 -6.88
N GLU A 51 17.69 9.07 -6.90
CA GLU A 51 16.67 9.94 -6.27
C GLU A 51 16.02 9.35 -5.01
N HIS A 52 16.41 8.14 -4.60
CA HIS A 52 15.79 7.54 -3.42
C HIS A 52 16.10 8.35 -2.16
N ARG A 53 15.09 8.48 -1.30
CA ARG A 53 15.28 9.03 0.04
C ARG A 53 15.91 8.00 0.96
N GLU A 54 16.82 8.44 1.81
CA GLU A 54 17.36 7.60 2.86
C GLU A 54 16.40 7.55 4.06
N PHE A 55 16.21 6.36 4.60
CA PHE A 55 15.48 6.13 5.85
C PHE A 55 16.18 5.02 6.64
N PRO A 56 16.13 5.03 7.98
CA PRO A 56 16.87 4.08 8.82
C PRO A 56 16.55 2.59 8.59
N TRP A 57 15.40 2.27 8.02
CA TRP A 57 14.99 0.90 7.68
C TRP A 57 15.27 0.51 6.22
N ARG A 58 15.91 1.37 5.42
CA ARG A 58 16.31 1.06 4.05
C ARG A 58 17.71 0.45 4.04
N GLY A 59 17.98 -0.37 3.02
CA GLY A 59 19.30 -1.00 2.82
C GLY A 59 19.57 -2.22 3.69
N THR A 60 18.56 -2.73 4.39
CA THR A 60 18.61 -3.98 5.14
C THR A 60 17.69 -5.02 4.50
N ASP A 61 18.12 -6.27 4.54
CA ASP A 61 17.33 -7.47 4.22
C ASP A 61 16.88 -8.22 5.48
N ASP A 62 17.14 -7.69 6.69
CA ASP A 62 16.69 -8.29 7.95
C ASP A 62 15.14 -8.34 7.98
N PRO A 63 14.53 -9.54 7.96
CA PRO A 63 13.08 -9.68 7.96
C PRO A 63 12.42 -9.05 9.19
N TYR A 64 13.11 -9.01 10.33
CA TYR A 64 12.59 -8.38 11.54
C TYR A 64 12.52 -6.86 11.38
N ALA A 65 13.63 -6.22 10.99
CA ALA A 65 13.67 -4.77 10.73
C ALA A 65 12.62 -4.34 9.68
N VAL A 66 12.50 -5.08 8.57
CA VAL A 66 11.51 -4.82 7.51
C VAL A 66 10.09 -4.95 8.05
N LEU A 67 9.78 -6.01 8.80
CA LEU A 67 8.47 -6.20 9.41
C LEU A 67 8.10 -5.05 10.35
N VAL A 68 9.02 -4.64 11.23
CA VAL A 68 8.82 -3.53 12.16
C VAL A 68 8.54 -2.24 11.40
N SER A 69 9.36 -1.90 10.39
CA SER A 69 9.18 -0.66 9.62
C SER A 69 7.86 -0.65 8.87
N GLU A 70 7.48 -1.77 8.22
CA GLU A 70 6.23 -1.84 7.47
C GLU A 70 5.00 -1.74 8.38
N VAL A 71 5.04 -2.34 9.58
CA VAL A 71 3.95 -2.17 10.55
C VAL A 71 3.89 -0.74 11.09
N MET A 72 5.04 -0.12 11.36
CA MET A 72 5.11 1.28 11.81
C MET A 72 4.55 2.25 10.78
N LEU A 73 4.89 2.07 9.50
CA LEU A 73 4.45 2.90 8.37
C LEU A 73 2.94 2.81 8.09
N GLN A 74 2.23 1.84 8.69
CA GLN A 74 0.77 1.80 8.63
C GLN A 74 0.18 3.06 9.27
N GLN A 75 -0.44 3.91 8.45
CA GLN A 75 -1.13 5.13 8.88
C GLN A 75 -0.23 6.09 9.68
N THR A 76 1.09 6.04 9.48
CA THR A 76 2.06 6.94 10.12
C THR A 76 3.04 7.47 9.09
N GLN A 77 3.36 8.76 9.16
CA GLN A 77 4.26 9.40 8.19
C GLN A 77 5.70 8.88 8.34
N ALA A 78 6.39 8.70 7.21
CA ALA A 78 7.75 8.18 7.19
C ALA A 78 8.74 9.05 7.99
N SER A 79 8.64 10.37 7.96
CA SER A 79 9.50 11.26 8.77
C SER A 79 9.42 10.94 10.27
N ARG A 80 8.21 10.73 10.79
CA ARG A 80 7.99 10.33 12.17
C ARG A 80 8.55 8.95 12.48
N ILE A 81 8.44 8.01 11.55
CA ILE A 81 9.04 6.69 11.73
C ILE A 81 10.57 6.78 11.69
N ALA A 82 11.16 7.68 10.89
CA ALA A 82 12.62 7.89 10.83
C ALA A 82 13.20 8.27 12.19
N GLU A 83 12.48 9.07 12.96
CA GLU A 83 12.88 9.47 14.32
C GLU A 83 12.71 8.34 15.34
N ARG A 84 11.70 7.48 15.18
CA ARG A 84 11.28 6.50 16.20
C ARG A 84 11.81 5.09 15.99
N PHE A 85 12.02 4.69 14.75
CA PHE A 85 12.49 3.36 14.39
C PHE A 85 13.84 3.01 15.05
N PRO A 86 14.89 3.88 15.04
CA PRO A 86 16.16 3.55 15.67
C PRO A 86 16.03 3.25 17.17
N ARG A 87 15.20 4.02 17.88
CA ARG A 87 14.94 3.83 19.31
C ARG A 87 14.21 2.52 19.59
N PHE A 88 13.19 2.20 18.79
CA PHE A 88 12.45 0.94 18.91
C PHE A 88 13.37 -0.26 18.67
N MET A 89 14.20 -0.21 17.62
CA MET A 89 15.17 -1.27 17.32
C MET A 89 16.29 -1.35 18.36
N ALA A 90 16.69 -0.25 19.00
CA ALA A 90 17.65 -0.32 20.10
C ALA A 90 17.06 -0.99 21.35
N HIS A 91 15.77 -0.77 21.63
CA HIS A 91 15.09 -1.36 22.78
C HIS A 91 14.70 -2.82 22.54
N PHE A 92 14.29 -3.16 21.33
CA PHE A 92 13.95 -4.51 20.88
C PHE A 92 14.80 -4.88 19.65
N PRO A 93 16.09 -5.22 19.83
CA PRO A 93 17.03 -5.43 18.73
C PRO A 93 16.77 -6.68 17.90
N THR A 94 16.01 -7.64 18.45
CA THR A 94 15.70 -8.89 17.76
C THR A 94 14.23 -9.23 17.87
N LEU A 95 13.76 -10.05 16.94
CA LEU A 95 12.43 -10.64 16.99
C LEU A 95 12.18 -11.36 18.33
N GLY A 96 13.17 -12.07 18.86
CA GLY A 96 13.10 -12.71 20.17
C GLY A 96 12.92 -11.71 21.32
N SER A 97 13.67 -10.61 21.33
CA SER A 97 13.54 -9.57 22.36
C SER A 97 12.16 -8.92 22.38
N LEU A 98 11.56 -8.68 21.21
CA LEU A 98 10.20 -8.18 21.11
C LEU A 98 9.16 -9.21 21.58
N ALA A 99 9.37 -10.47 21.20
CA ALA A 99 8.49 -11.58 21.58
C ALA A 99 8.43 -11.79 23.10
N SER A 100 9.56 -11.66 23.79
CA SER A 100 9.65 -11.87 25.25
C SER A 100 9.32 -10.63 26.09
N ALA A 101 9.21 -9.45 25.48
CA ALA A 101 9.02 -8.19 26.22
C ALA A 101 7.66 -8.15 26.95
N PRO A 102 7.57 -7.49 28.11
CA PRO A 102 6.28 -7.13 28.70
C PRO A 102 5.46 -6.27 27.72
N ALA A 103 4.17 -6.60 27.55
CA ALA A 103 3.29 -5.86 26.64
C ALA A 103 3.22 -4.36 27.00
N ALA A 104 3.35 -4.01 28.28
CA ALA A 104 3.40 -2.64 28.75
C ALA A 104 4.59 -1.86 28.17
N ASP A 105 5.78 -2.48 28.11
CA ASP A 105 7.00 -1.88 27.57
C ASP A 105 6.87 -1.66 26.06
N VAL A 106 6.29 -2.63 25.35
CA VAL A 106 6.01 -2.51 23.92
C VAL A 106 5.04 -1.36 23.63
N ILE A 107 3.97 -1.22 24.43
CA ILE A 107 3.03 -0.10 24.30
C ILE A 107 3.71 1.24 24.63
N ALA A 108 4.53 1.27 25.67
CA ALA A 108 5.23 2.48 26.08
C ALA A 108 6.17 2.97 24.97
N GLU A 109 6.97 2.07 24.38
CA GLU A 109 7.88 2.41 23.29
C GLU A 109 7.14 2.74 21.98
N TRP A 110 5.93 2.19 21.78
CA TRP A 110 5.06 2.54 20.66
C TRP A 110 4.33 3.88 20.85
N SER A 111 4.33 4.46 22.06
CA SER A 111 3.54 5.64 22.38
C SER A 111 3.84 6.81 21.44
N GLY A 112 2.78 7.39 20.89
CA GLY A 112 2.83 8.44 19.87
C GLY A 112 2.82 7.92 18.42
N LEU A 113 3.10 6.64 18.16
CA LEU A 113 3.06 6.12 16.79
C LEU A 113 1.64 5.81 16.28
N GLY A 114 0.59 6.09 17.07
CA GLY A 114 -0.81 5.82 16.73
C GLY A 114 -1.34 4.59 17.47
N TYR A 115 -2.14 3.75 16.80
CA TYR A 115 -2.90 2.70 17.47
C TYR A 115 -2.01 1.63 18.15
N ASN A 116 -2.05 1.56 19.49
CA ASN A 116 -1.36 0.53 20.30
C ASN A 116 -1.69 -0.90 19.91
N ARG A 117 -2.89 -1.14 19.32
CA ARG A 117 -3.27 -2.46 18.80
C ARG A 117 -2.29 -2.99 17.74
N ARG A 118 -1.60 -2.11 16.98
CA ARG A 118 -0.57 -2.50 16.01
C ARG A 118 0.68 -3.01 16.71
N ALA A 119 1.11 -2.33 17.77
CA ALA A 119 2.24 -2.76 18.60
C ALA A 119 2.02 -4.17 19.18
N LEU A 120 0.82 -4.39 19.74
CA LEU A 120 0.45 -5.69 20.31
C LEU A 120 0.28 -6.78 19.24
N ALA A 121 -0.20 -6.42 18.04
CA ALA A 121 -0.29 -7.36 16.92
C ALA A 121 1.10 -7.73 16.39
N LEU A 122 2.01 -6.75 16.27
CA LEU A 122 3.41 -6.97 15.93
C LEU A 122 4.10 -7.87 16.96
N GLN A 123 3.87 -7.63 18.26
CA GLN A 123 4.40 -8.48 19.32
C GLN A 123 3.89 -9.91 19.20
N ARG A 124 2.57 -10.12 19.03
CA ARG A 124 2.01 -11.47 18.83
C ARG A 124 2.58 -12.15 17.58
N THR A 125 2.79 -11.39 16.51
CA THR A 125 3.48 -11.87 15.30
C THR A 125 4.91 -12.31 15.61
N ALA A 126 5.67 -11.51 16.36
CA ALA A 126 7.02 -11.85 16.80
C ALA A 126 7.03 -13.13 17.65
N VAL A 127 6.08 -13.31 18.58
CA VAL A 127 5.93 -14.54 19.37
C VAL A 127 5.72 -15.76 18.49
N ILE A 128 4.82 -15.68 17.51
CA ILE A 128 4.53 -16.79 16.59
C ILE A 128 5.79 -17.14 15.78
N ILE A 129 6.46 -16.15 15.20
CA ILE A 129 7.66 -16.37 14.38
C ILE A 129 8.83 -16.89 15.24
N ALA A 130 9.00 -16.42 16.48
CA ALA A 130 10.05 -16.89 17.37
C ALA A 130 9.90 -18.38 17.69
N ARG A 131 8.64 -18.86 17.77
CA ARG A 131 8.29 -20.24 18.07
C ARG A 131 8.34 -21.13 16.82
N ASP A 132 7.73 -20.69 15.73
CA ASP A 132 7.43 -21.52 14.55
C ASP A 132 8.36 -21.26 13.36
N GLY A 133 9.19 -20.22 13.45
CA GLY A 133 9.97 -19.71 12.32
C GLY A 133 9.16 -18.78 11.40
N TRP A 134 9.85 -18.22 10.40
CA TRP A 134 9.23 -17.36 9.41
C TRP A 134 8.38 -18.18 8.42
N PRO A 135 7.16 -17.73 8.08
CA PRO A 135 6.42 -18.33 6.98
C PRO A 135 7.19 -18.20 5.66
N SER A 136 7.16 -19.26 4.84
CA SER A 136 7.91 -19.33 3.58
C SER A 136 7.19 -18.68 2.39
N ASP A 137 5.96 -18.20 2.56
CA ASP A 137 5.15 -17.62 1.49
C ASP A 137 4.29 -16.44 1.95
N VAL A 138 3.80 -15.67 0.97
CA VAL A 138 2.92 -14.50 1.19
C VAL A 138 1.65 -14.90 1.93
N ALA A 139 1.08 -16.07 1.63
CA ALA A 139 -0.15 -16.54 2.26
C ALA A 139 0.03 -16.80 3.76
N GLY A 140 1.17 -17.38 4.14
CA GLY A 140 1.57 -17.60 5.52
C GLY A 140 1.86 -16.32 6.27
N LEU A 141 2.60 -15.40 5.64
CA LEU A 141 2.83 -14.06 6.21
C LEU A 141 1.50 -13.33 6.46
N ALA A 142 0.54 -13.41 5.54
CA ALA A 142 -0.77 -12.76 5.67
C ALA A 142 -1.70 -13.38 6.73
N ARG A 143 -1.35 -14.55 7.29
CA ARG A 143 -2.07 -15.14 8.43
C ARG A 143 -1.59 -14.61 9.78
N LEU A 144 -0.46 -13.91 9.81
CA LEU A 144 0.10 -13.36 11.04
C LEU A 144 -0.74 -12.19 11.57
N PRO A 145 -0.86 -12.04 12.91
CA PRO A 145 -1.65 -10.97 13.52
C PRO A 145 -1.27 -9.56 13.03
N GLY A 146 -2.24 -8.86 12.44
CA GLY A 146 -2.04 -7.47 11.96
C GLY A 146 -1.25 -7.37 10.66
N ILE A 147 -0.93 -8.49 10.02
CA ILE A 147 -0.23 -8.53 8.73
C ILE A 147 -1.25 -8.74 7.62
N GLY A 148 -1.58 -7.66 6.92
CA GLY A 148 -2.46 -7.71 5.75
C GLY A 148 -1.72 -8.09 4.46
N PRO A 149 -2.45 -8.23 3.33
CA PRO A 149 -1.88 -8.61 2.03
C PRO A 149 -0.72 -7.72 1.57
N TYR A 150 -0.81 -6.40 1.82
CA TYR A 150 0.25 -5.45 1.51
C TYR A 150 1.52 -5.76 2.31
N THR A 151 1.43 -5.82 3.64
CA THR A 151 2.60 -6.03 4.52
C THR A 151 3.22 -7.40 4.29
N ALA A 152 2.41 -8.44 4.04
CA ALA A 152 2.91 -9.77 3.68
C ALA A 152 3.75 -9.74 2.39
N ARG A 153 3.28 -9.06 1.34
CA ARG A 153 4.02 -8.91 0.08
C ARG A 153 5.25 -8.03 0.25
N ALA A 154 5.17 -6.96 1.03
CA ALA A 154 6.30 -6.08 1.32
C ALA A 154 7.43 -6.84 2.02
N VAL A 155 7.13 -7.60 3.07
CA VAL A 155 8.11 -8.44 3.77
C VAL A 155 8.68 -9.52 2.84
N ALA A 156 7.82 -10.23 2.08
CA ALA A 156 8.26 -11.24 1.12
C ALA A 156 9.21 -10.69 0.05
N SER A 157 8.93 -9.50 -0.47
CA SER A 157 9.74 -8.86 -1.50
C SER A 157 11.03 -8.29 -0.95
N LEU A 158 10.94 -7.48 0.12
CA LEU A 158 12.06 -6.69 0.62
C LEU A 158 13.06 -7.51 1.44
N ALA A 159 12.58 -8.46 2.25
CA ALA A 159 13.44 -9.26 3.13
C ALA A 159 13.80 -10.63 2.54
N PHE A 160 12.86 -11.27 1.83
CA PHE A 160 13.07 -12.62 1.29
C PHE A 160 13.34 -12.65 -0.22
N GLY A 161 13.41 -11.49 -0.88
CA GLY A 161 13.69 -11.40 -2.32
C GLY A 161 12.65 -12.09 -3.20
N THR A 162 11.45 -12.37 -2.69
CA THR A 162 10.40 -13.04 -3.45
C THR A 162 9.92 -12.09 -4.57
N PRO A 163 9.81 -12.53 -5.83
CA PRO A 163 9.42 -11.68 -6.96
C PRO A 163 7.90 -11.44 -6.97
N VAL A 164 7.42 -10.69 -5.98
CA VAL A 164 6.00 -10.34 -5.80
C VAL A 164 5.85 -8.82 -5.77
N GLY A 165 4.87 -8.29 -6.51
CA GLY A 165 4.57 -6.87 -6.55
C GLY A 165 3.89 -6.37 -5.27
N VAL A 166 4.16 -5.13 -4.87
CA VAL A 166 3.56 -4.50 -3.68
C VAL A 166 2.74 -3.29 -4.13
N VAL A 167 1.42 -3.32 -3.93
CA VAL A 167 0.53 -2.23 -4.37
C VAL A 167 -0.06 -1.50 -3.18
N ASP A 168 0.49 -0.32 -2.87
CA ASP A 168 -0.15 0.66 -2.00
C ASP A 168 -0.91 1.71 -2.82
N THR A 169 -1.39 2.77 -2.16
CA THR A 169 -2.06 3.89 -2.81
C THR A 169 -1.15 4.67 -3.77
N ASN A 170 0.16 4.71 -3.52
CA ASN A 170 1.14 5.39 -4.38
C ASN A 170 1.41 4.60 -5.67
N VAL A 171 1.69 3.30 -5.54
CA VAL A 171 1.90 2.37 -6.66
C VAL A 171 0.63 2.28 -7.50
N ARG A 172 -0.55 2.13 -6.87
CA ARG A 172 -1.86 2.19 -7.54
C ARG A 172 -1.99 3.45 -8.39
N ARG A 173 -1.75 4.63 -7.81
CA ARG A 173 -1.82 5.91 -8.52
C ARG A 173 -0.84 5.97 -9.70
N TRP A 174 0.38 5.49 -9.51
CA TRP A 174 1.40 5.46 -10.55
C TRP A 174 1.01 4.52 -11.69
N LEU A 175 0.54 3.31 -11.39
CA LEU A 175 0.10 2.31 -12.36
C LEU A 175 -1.06 2.84 -13.23
N LEU A 176 -2.08 3.43 -12.60
CA LEU A 176 -3.23 3.99 -13.30
C LEU A 176 -2.82 5.13 -14.23
N ARG A 177 -1.92 6.02 -13.79
CA ARG A 177 -1.40 7.11 -14.64
C ARG A 177 -0.52 6.60 -15.78
N ARG A 178 0.28 5.56 -15.53
CA ARG A 178 1.26 5.06 -16.50
C ARG A 178 0.65 4.18 -17.58
N PHE A 179 -0.31 3.34 -17.21
CA PHE A 179 -0.87 2.29 -18.07
C PHE A 179 -2.37 2.47 -18.38
N GLY A 180 -3.07 3.35 -17.66
CA GLY A 180 -4.51 3.51 -17.79
C GLY A 180 -5.31 2.27 -17.37
N GLY A 181 -6.60 2.28 -17.69
CA GLY A 181 -7.52 1.19 -17.41
C GLY A 181 -8.31 1.35 -16.11
N PRO A 182 -9.18 0.37 -15.80
CA PRO A 182 -10.07 0.44 -14.65
C PRO A 182 -9.30 0.37 -13.35
N ASP A 183 -9.87 1.02 -12.35
CA ASP A 183 -9.35 1.05 -10.99
C ASP A 183 -9.72 -0.22 -10.20
N ASP A 184 -9.22 -1.35 -10.71
CA ASP A 184 -9.46 -2.69 -10.16
C ASP A 184 -8.22 -3.22 -9.43
N PRO A 185 -8.30 -3.49 -8.10
CA PRO A 185 -7.16 -3.96 -7.31
C PRO A 185 -6.52 -5.25 -7.83
N ARG A 186 -7.32 -6.20 -8.35
CA ARG A 186 -6.79 -7.48 -8.84
C ARG A 186 -5.95 -7.28 -10.11
N ARG A 187 -6.46 -6.50 -11.05
CA ARG A 187 -5.73 -6.11 -12.26
C ARG A 187 -4.45 -5.35 -11.93
N LEU A 188 -4.48 -4.39 -11.02
CA LEU A 188 -3.28 -3.63 -10.64
C LEU A 188 -2.23 -4.52 -10.00
N GLN A 189 -2.64 -5.48 -9.17
CA GLN A 189 -1.74 -6.48 -8.62
C GLN A 189 -1.12 -7.36 -9.72
N LEU A 190 -1.91 -7.81 -10.71
CA LEU A 190 -1.42 -8.58 -11.87
C LEU A 190 -0.44 -7.82 -12.77
N ILE A 191 -0.52 -6.49 -12.82
CA ILE A 191 0.44 -5.67 -13.56
C ILE A 191 1.74 -5.50 -12.75
N SER A 192 1.62 -5.47 -11.42
CA SER A 192 2.75 -5.32 -10.51
C SER A 192 3.56 -6.59 -10.31
N ASP A 193 2.94 -7.77 -10.47
CA ASP A 193 3.59 -9.08 -10.49
C ASP A 193 4.28 -9.36 -11.84
#